data_AF-A0A8S0V6I3-F1
#
_entry.id   AF-A0A8S0V6I3-F1
#
_cell.length_a   1.000
_cell.length_b   1.000
_cell.length_c   1.000
_cell.angle_alpha   90.00
_cell.angle_beta   90.00
_cell.angle_gamma   90.00
#
_symmetry.space_group_name_H-M   'P 1'
#
loop_
_entity.id
_entity.type
_entity.pdbx_description
1 polymer ?
#
loop_
_entity_poly.entity_id
_entity_poly.type
_entity_poly.pdbx_seq_one_letter_code
_entity_poly.pdbx_strand_id
1 'polypeptide(L)'
;MVSSGIVAIIVKVASIGLDPSKLSGKEIEHLESHLHELKELYGVNVCGEEGEYETLTLDCPLVKDARIVLDKFQVVLHSSDHIAPVGVLHPMEFHLEKKLESVSPSDIDGSNEVTVGEIDSVCEVLEDWKDFGDTPIQEVGLISNLTLEISQRFHTSKSKKDDIFSISCWLHDACRTSGELQEDLEAILMKIELLLVEYNCSWESVLYIHLYVANMNDFSAANETYVKFITQEKCRSGVPSRSTIELPLSQIGFGKAYFEVLVSDDKTKNVLHVQSISCCAPSCIGPYSQATLHKNVLYMAGQLGVDPPTILLFNGGPAFELQQALENSEAVANCFNSSISTRALLLVIYCSESLNSSERISIEHQKDVVTKMKLCLDGGSRSNMSEVLHPVILYVLVPDLPER
;
A
#
# COMPACT_ATOMS: atom_id res chain seq x y z
N MET A 1 5.20 -17.62 -3.81
CA MET A 1 3.95 -18.19 -3.23
C MET A 1 4.10 -19.67 -2.90
N VAL A 2 4.26 -20.54 -3.91
CA VAL A 2 4.37 -22.00 -3.72
C VAL A 2 5.56 -22.38 -2.82
N SER A 3 6.74 -21.86 -3.12
CA SER A 3 7.96 -22.08 -2.31
C SER A 3 7.84 -21.58 -0.86
N SER A 4 6.97 -20.61 -0.62
CA SER A 4 6.69 -20.05 0.71
C SER A 4 5.62 -20.85 1.47
N GLY A 5 5.17 -21.99 0.94
CA GLY A 5 4.16 -22.85 1.56
C GLY A 5 2.72 -22.28 1.51
N ILE A 6 2.47 -21.26 0.68
CA ILE A 6 1.12 -20.73 0.48
C ILE A 6 0.35 -21.65 -0.46
N VAL A 7 -0.74 -22.23 0.02
CA VAL A 7 -1.65 -23.07 -0.77
C VAL A 7 -2.78 -22.20 -1.28
N ALA A 8 -2.86 -22.03 -2.59
CA ALA A 8 -3.90 -21.24 -3.25
C ALA A 8 -4.41 -21.97 -4.48
N ILE A 9 -5.69 -21.78 -4.78
CA ILE A 9 -6.37 -22.34 -5.96
C ILE A 9 -6.77 -21.24 -6.94
N ILE A 10 -6.87 -21.55 -8.23
CA ILE A 10 -7.49 -20.63 -9.20
C ILE A 10 -9.01 -20.62 -9.00
N VAL A 11 -9.58 -19.43 -8.83
CA VAL A 11 -11.03 -19.22 -8.67
C VAL A 11 -11.68 -18.44 -9.80
N LYS A 12 -10.90 -17.81 -10.67
CA LYS A 12 -11.44 -17.19 -11.89
C LYS A 12 -10.39 -17.27 -12.97
N VAL A 13 -10.82 -17.41 -14.21
CA VAL A 13 -9.97 -17.28 -15.38
C VAL A 13 -10.65 -16.38 -16.40
N ALA A 14 -9.86 -15.61 -17.13
CA ALA A 14 -10.31 -14.70 -18.18
C ALA A 14 -9.23 -14.51 -19.26
N SER A 15 -8.47 -15.56 -19.59
CA SER A 15 -7.37 -15.48 -20.57
C SER A 15 -7.31 -16.68 -21.50
N ILE A 16 -6.61 -16.48 -22.62
CA ILE A 16 -6.39 -17.50 -23.64
C ILE A 16 -5.60 -18.68 -23.09
N GLY A 17 -6.05 -19.90 -23.42
CA GLY A 17 -5.44 -21.14 -22.95
C GLY A 17 -5.75 -21.50 -21.50
N LEU A 18 -6.46 -20.65 -20.75
CA LEU A 18 -6.95 -20.97 -19.42
C LEU A 18 -8.40 -21.46 -19.48
N ASP A 19 -8.60 -22.77 -19.53
CA ASP A 19 -9.93 -23.40 -19.58
C ASP A 19 -10.58 -23.42 -18.17
N PRO A 20 -11.69 -22.70 -17.94
CA PRO A 20 -12.33 -22.63 -16.63
C PRO A 20 -12.76 -24.00 -16.11
N SER A 21 -13.12 -24.93 -17.01
CA SER A 21 -13.58 -26.27 -16.62
C SER A 21 -12.44 -27.19 -16.15
N LYS A 22 -11.20 -26.87 -16.52
CA LYS A 22 -10.03 -27.71 -16.22
C LYS A 22 -9.13 -27.14 -15.13
N LEU A 23 -9.19 -25.82 -14.90
CA LEU A 23 -8.24 -25.11 -14.05
C LEU A 23 -8.85 -24.60 -12.75
N SER A 24 -10.17 -24.34 -12.72
CA SER A 24 -10.84 -23.87 -11.52
C SER A 24 -10.77 -24.91 -10.39
N GLY A 25 -10.26 -24.50 -9.23
CA GLY A 25 -10.11 -25.34 -8.05
C GLY A 25 -8.83 -26.17 -8.01
N LYS A 26 -7.95 -26.06 -9.03
CA LYS A 26 -6.60 -26.62 -8.96
C LYS A 26 -5.68 -25.68 -8.19
N GLU A 27 -4.82 -26.26 -7.37
CA GLU A 27 -3.77 -25.53 -6.68
C GLU A 27 -2.74 -25.00 -7.68
N ILE A 28 -2.24 -23.79 -7.43
CA ILE A 28 -1.27 -23.11 -8.30
C ILE A 28 0.00 -23.94 -8.49
N GLU A 29 0.46 -24.66 -7.46
CA GLU A 29 1.62 -25.56 -7.53
C GLU A 29 1.53 -26.56 -8.68
N HIS A 30 0.33 -27.09 -8.93
CA HIS A 30 0.09 -28.06 -10.01
C HIS A 30 -0.06 -27.41 -11.40
N LEU A 31 -0.13 -26.08 -11.46
CA LEU A 31 -0.35 -25.31 -12.69
C LEU A 31 0.88 -24.57 -13.18
N GLU A 32 1.97 -24.54 -12.40
CA GLU A 32 3.20 -23.80 -12.71
C GLU A 32 3.71 -24.08 -14.14
N SER A 33 3.90 -25.35 -14.50
CA SER A 33 4.37 -25.70 -15.85
C SER A 33 3.42 -25.25 -16.96
N HIS A 34 2.10 -25.34 -16.73
CA HIS A 34 1.08 -24.93 -17.71
C HIS A 34 1.07 -23.41 -17.90
N LEU A 35 1.18 -22.64 -16.81
CA LEU A 35 1.24 -21.18 -16.87
C LEU A 35 2.50 -20.69 -17.59
N HIS A 36 3.66 -21.32 -17.35
CA HIS A 36 4.88 -21.02 -18.08
C HIS A 36 4.78 -21.33 -19.58
N GLU A 37 4.11 -22.43 -19.96
CA GLU A 37 3.83 -22.72 -21.37
C GLU A 37 2.96 -21.64 -22.01
N LEU A 38 1.90 -21.19 -21.32
CA LEU A 38 1.03 -20.12 -21.81
C LEU A 38 1.74 -18.76 -21.90
N LYS A 39 2.69 -18.47 -21.01
CA LYS A 39 3.56 -17.28 -21.12
C LYS A 39 4.32 -17.29 -22.44
N GLU A 40 4.95 -18.40 -22.80
CA GLU A 40 5.72 -18.52 -24.04
C GLU A 40 4.83 -18.47 -25.29
N LEU A 41 3.63 -19.07 -25.23
CA LEU A 41 2.73 -19.13 -26.38
C LEU A 41 1.93 -17.84 -26.62
N TYR A 42 1.48 -17.19 -25.54
CA TYR A 42 0.47 -16.14 -25.61
C TYR A 42 0.83 -14.89 -24.80
N GLY A 43 1.95 -14.88 -24.08
CA GLY A 43 2.36 -13.74 -23.25
C GLY A 43 1.59 -13.61 -21.94
N VAL A 44 0.92 -14.67 -21.47
CA VAL A 44 0.21 -14.67 -20.17
C VAL A 44 1.18 -14.38 -19.03
N ASN A 45 0.81 -13.47 -18.13
CA ASN A 45 1.52 -13.26 -16.89
C ASN A 45 1.32 -14.48 -15.97
N VAL A 46 2.40 -15.16 -15.63
CA VAL A 46 2.38 -16.38 -14.79
C VAL A 46 1.83 -16.08 -13.41
N CYS A 47 1.97 -14.85 -12.90
CA CYS A 47 1.46 -14.41 -11.61
C CYS A 47 0.02 -13.88 -11.67
N GLY A 48 -0.59 -13.78 -12.86
CA GLY A 48 -1.97 -13.32 -13.05
C GLY A 48 -2.19 -11.82 -12.79
N GLU A 49 -1.13 -11.00 -12.80
CA GLU A 49 -1.21 -9.57 -12.47
C GLU A 49 -2.08 -8.76 -13.44
N GLU A 50 -2.22 -9.22 -14.69
CA GLU A 50 -3.01 -8.53 -15.73
C GLU A 50 -4.46 -9.05 -15.80
N GLY A 51 -4.90 -9.78 -14.76
CA GLY A 51 -6.27 -10.27 -14.63
C GLY A 51 -6.56 -11.56 -15.39
N GLU A 52 -5.52 -12.30 -15.80
CA GLU A 52 -5.69 -13.56 -16.53
C GLU A 52 -6.40 -14.62 -15.69
N TYR A 53 -6.13 -14.62 -14.38
CA TYR A 53 -6.82 -15.45 -13.41
C TYR A 53 -6.79 -14.80 -12.03
N GLU A 54 -7.73 -15.19 -11.17
CA GLU A 54 -7.74 -14.81 -9.75
C GLU A 54 -7.59 -16.06 -8.89
N THR A 55 -7.05 -15.89 -7.68
CA THR A 55 -6.75 -16.99 -6.77
C THR A 55 -7.43 -16.83 -5.42
N LEU A 56 -7.68 -17.94 -4.76
CA LEU A 56 -8.11 -18.00 -3.36
C LEU A 56 -7.08 -18.78 -2.56
N THR A 57 -6.48 -18.12 -1.57
CA THR A 57 -5.58 -18.77 -0.62
C THR A 57 -6.39 -19.62 0.36
N LEU A 58 -6.15 -20.93 0.33
CA LEU A 58 -6.76 -21.90 1.24
C LEU A 58 -5.90 -22.09 2.50
N ASP A 59 -4.58 -21.97 2.35
CA ASP A 59 -3.65 -22.10 3.46
C ASP A 59 -2.42 -21.19 3.34
N CYS A 60 -1.91 -20.72 4.48
CA CYS A 60 -0.71 -19.90 4.59
C CYS A 60 0.02 -20.21 5.90
N PRO A 61 1.38 -20.33 5.91
CA PRO A 61 2.14 -20.60 7.14
C PRO A 61 1.98 -19.54 8.24
N LEU A 62 1.62 -18.30 7.86
CA LEU A 62 1.36 -17.21 8.80
C LEU A 62 0.07 -17.44 9.62
N VAL A 63 -0.89 -18.21 9.09
CA VAL A 63 -2.15 -18.54 9.78
C VAL A 63 -1.94 -19.84 10.55
N LYS A 64 -1.80 -19.77 11.88
CA LYS A 64 -1.41 -20.94 12.69
C LYS A 64 -2.58 -21.81 13.15
N ASP A 65 -3.80 -21.27 13.18
CA ASP A 65 -4.93 -21.93 13.85
C ASP A 65 -5.66 -22.95 12.97
N ALA A 66 -5.92 -22.60 11.71
CA ALA A 66 -6.72 -23.41 10.80
C ALA A 66 -6.43 -23.09 9.34
N ARG A 67 -6.77 -24.02 8.45
CA ARG A 67 -6.81 -23.83 6.99
C ARG A 67 -8.23 -23.98 6.47
N ILE A 68 -8.50 -23.39 5.31
CA ILE A 68 -9.79 -23.52 4.63
C ILE A 68 -9.75 -24.78 3.78
N VAL A 69 -10.76 -25.63 3.93
CA VAL A 69 -10.98 -26.80 3.08
C VAL A 69 -12.25 -26.56 2.28
N LEU A 70 -12.10 -26.55 0.95
CA LEU A 70 -13.21 -26.38 0.02
C LEU A 70 -13.82 -27.75 -0.29
N ASP A 71 -14.97 -28.05 0.31
CA ASP A 71 -15.64 -29.35 0.19
C ASP A 71 -16.36 -29.50 -1.16
N LYS A 72 -16.98 -28.41 -1.62
CA LYS A 72 -17.76 -28.41 -2.85
C LYS A 72 -17.78 -27.04 -3.49
N PHE A 73 -17.69 -27.03 -4.81
CA PHE A 73 -17.79 -25.83 -5.61
C PHE A 73 -18.46 -26.12 -6.96
N GLN A 74 -18.88 -25.05 -7.63
CA GLN A 74 -19.38 -25.08 -8.99
C GLN A 74 -18.58 -24.09 -9.84
N VAL A 75 -18.30 -24.42 -11.10
CA VAL A 75 -17.75 -23.45 -12.06
C VAL A 75 -18.91 -22.81 -12.82
N VAL A 76 -19.03 -21.48 -12.69
CA VAL A 76 -20.00 -20.65 -13.39
C VAL A 76 -19.31 -20.03 -14.60
N LEU A 77 -19.67 -20.47 -15.80
CA LEU A 77 -19.20 -19.90 -17.05
C LEU A 77 -19.94 -18.60 -17.33
N HIS A 78 -19.20 -17.49 -17.41
CA HIS A 78 -19.72 -16.19 -17.78
C HIS A 78 -19.58 -15.93 -19.29
N SER A 79 -18.50 -16.43 -19.90
CA SER A 79 -18.30 -16.40 -21.35
C SER A 79 -17.67 -17.70 -21.81
N SER A 80 -18.25 -18.32 -22.82
CA SER A 80 -17.71 -19.53 -23.48
C SER A 80 -16.92 -19.19 -24.75
N ASP A 81 -16.32 -17.99 -24.81
CA ASP A 81 -15.49 -17.59 -25.94
C ASP A 81 -14.37 -18.61 -26.18
N HIS A 82 -14.14 -18.95 -27.45
CA HIS A 82 -13.12 -19.91 -27.84
C HIS A 82 -11.68 -19.36 -27.71
N ILE A 83 -11.54 -18.04 -27.62
CA ILE A 83 -10.27 -17.33 -27.51
C ILE A 83 -9.96 -17.07 -26.03
N ALA A 84 -10.87 -16.44 -25.29
CA ALA A 84 -10.67 -16.08 -23.88
C ALA A 84 -11.92 -16.43 -23.05
N PRO A 85 -12.10 -17.71 -22.68
CA PRO A 85 -13.23 -18.13 -21.88
C PRO A 85 -13.16 -17.50 -20.48
N VAL A 86 -14.31 -17.08 -19.96
CA VAL A 86 -14.43 -16.50 -18.63
C VAL A 86 -15.27 -17.43 -17.76
N GLY A 87 -14.68 -17.89 -16.66
CA GLY A 87 -15.39 -18.68 -15.67
C GLY A 87 -14.91 -18.40 -14.27
N VAL A 88 -15.84 -18.56 -13.32
CA VAL A 88 -15.64 -18.26 -11.91
C VAL A 88 -16.02 -19.50 -11.10
N LEU A 89 -15.15 -19.91 -10.20
CA LEU A 89 -15.42 -20.89 -9.17
C LEU A 89 -16.29 -20.25 -8.10
N HIS A 90 -17.44 -20.86 -7.86
CA HIS A 90 -18.37 -20.51 -6.81
C HIS A 90 -18.32 -21.58 -5.71
N PRO A 91 -17.74 -21.29 -4.53
CA PRO A 91 -17.77 -22.18 -3.39
C PRO A 91 -19.21 -22.45 -2.95
N MET A 92 -19.55 -23.73 -2.79
CA MET A 92 -20.87 -24.15 -2.32
C MET A 92 -20.82 -24.58 -0.86
N GLU A 93 -19.76 -25.30 -0.48
CA GLU A 93 -19.54 -25.83 0.87
C GLU A 93 -18.04 -25.77 1.17
N PHE A 94 -17.69 -25.33 2.38
CA PHE A 94 -16.32 -25.30 2.88
C PHE A 94 -16.33 -25.37 4.41
N HIS A 95 -15.21 -25.82 4.99
CA HIS A 95 -15.02 -25.84 6.43
C HIS A 95 -13.59 -25.40 6.81
N LEU A 96 -13.39 -25.16 8.10
CA LEU A 96 -12.08 -24.89 8.66
C LEU A 96 -11.53 -26.19 9.27
N GLU A 97 -10.34 -26.58 8.84
CA GLU A 97 -9.60 -27.68 9.42
C GLU A 97 -8.49 -27.13 10.32
N LYS A 98 -8.48 -27.53 11.59
CA LYS A 98 -7.45 -27.09 12.54
C LYS A 98 -6.09 -27.62 12.11
N LYS A 99 -5.09 -26.76 12.16
CA LYS A 99 -3.70 -27.18 11.98
C LYS A 99 -3.24 -27.89 13.24
N LEU A 100 -2.65 -29.07 13.09
CA LEU A 100 -1.99 -29.74 14.21
C LEU A 100 -0.76 -28.89 14.57
N GLU A 101 -0.65 -28.51 15.84
CA GLU A 101 0.53 -27.81 16.36
C GLU A 101 1.78 -28.60 15.95
N SER A 102 2.71 -27.92 15.28
CA SER A 102 4.04 -28.50 15.02
C SER A 102 4.66 -28.85 16.38
N VAL A 103 4.91 -30.14 16.57
CA VAL A 103 5.58 -30.67 17.76
C VAL A 103 6.89 -29.91 17.97
N SER A 104 7.01 -29.25 19.13
CA SER A 104 8.27 -28.70 19.61
C SER A 104 9.34 -29.81 19.65
N PRO A 105 10.56 -29.60 19.13
CA PRO A 105 11.59 -30.63 19.15
C PRO A 105 12.15 -30.76 20.56
N SER A 106 11.55 -31.65 21.35
CA SER A 106 12.21 -32.30 22.48
C SER A 106 12.06 -33.80 22.28
N ASP A 107 13.21 -34.44 22.05
CA ASP A 107 13.45 -35.88 21.97
C ASP A 107 13.06 -36.56 20.65
N ILE A 108 13.98 -36.60 19.68
CA ILE A 108 14.40 -37.81 18.94
C ILE A 108 15.77 -37.55 18.28
N ASP A 109 16.66 -38.50 18.56
CA ASP A 109 18.05 -38.63 18.18
C ASP A 109 18.23 -39.01 16.69
N GLY A 110 19.25 -38.49 16.02
CA GLY A 110 19.82 -39.08 14.80
C GLY A 110 19.46 -38.48 13.42
N SER A 111 20.35 -37.62 12.92
CA SER A 111 20.72 -37.38 11.50
C SER A 111 19.64 -36.98 10.47
N ASN A 112 19.50 -35.66 10.28
CA ASN A 112 19.65 -34.93 9.00
C ASN A 112 18.99 -33.55 9.18
N GLU A 113 19.79 -32.55 9.55
CA GLU A 113 19.33 -31.17 9.75
C GLU A 113 18.94 -30.53 8.42
N VAL A 114 17.64 -30.39 8.19
CA VAL A 114 17.08 -29.29 7.39
C VAL A 114 16.52 -28.30 8.41
N THR A 115 17.27 -27.22 8.65
CA THR A 115 16.85 -26.13 9.52
C THR A 115 15.67 -25.39 8.89
N VAL A 116 14.46 -25.61 9.40
CA VAL A 116 13.31 -24.75 9.14
C VAL A 116 13.51 -23.49 10.00
N GLY A 117 14.05 -22.43 9.38
CA GLY A 117 14.20 -21.13 10.03
C GLY A 117 12.84 -20.52 10.38
N GLU A 118 12.80 -19.72 11.45
CA GLU A 118 11.66 -18.87 11.80
C GLU A 118 11.30 -17.97 10.62
N ILE A 119 10.23 -18.31 9.91
CA ILE A 119 9.63 -17.45 8.88
C ILE A 119 8.72 -16.45 9.62
N ASP A 120 9.34 -15.42 10.20
CA ASP A 120 8.66 -14.21 10.69
C ASP A 120 8.78 -13.05 9.66
N SER A 121 9.15 -13.40 8.42
CA SER A 121 9.34 -12.47 7.31
C SER A 121 8.35 -12.76 6.19
N VAL A 122 7.57 -11.75 5.82
CA VAL A 122 6.77 -11.68 4.59
C VAL A 122 7.64 -12.11 3.41
N CYS A 123 7.22 -13.13 2.66
CA CYS A 123 8.00 -13.65 1.53
C CYS A 123 7.84 -12.77 0.28
N GLU A 124 8.97 -12.36 -0.28
CA GLU A 124 9.08 -11.75 -1.60
C GLU A 124 8.75 -12.78 -2.71
N VAL A 125 8.16 -12.31 -3.81
CA VAL A 125 8.12 -13.06 -5.07
C VAL A 125 9.49 -12.86 -5.72
N LEU A 126 10.35 -13.87 -5.64
CA LEU A 126 11.60 -13.91 -6.41
C LEU A 126 11.25 -14.22 -7.85
N GLU A 127 11.44 -13.25 -8.75
CA GLU A 127 11.50 -13.54 -10.18
C GLU A 127 12.89 -14.10 -10.53
N ASP A 128 12.91 -15.28 -11.14
CA ASP A 128 14.12 -15.83 -11.76
C ASP A 128 14.49 -14.99 -12.99
N TRP A 129 15.36 -13.99 -12.80
CA TRP A 129 15.97 -13.26 -13.92
C TRP A 129 17.41 -13.71 -14.14
N LYS A 130 17.68 -14.23 -15.35
CA LYS A 130 19.03 -14.51 -15.83
C LYS A 130 19.78 -13.21 -16.12
N ASP A 131 20.80 -12.95 -15.33
CA ASP A 131 21.93 -12.03 -15.52
C ASP A 131 22.03 -11.41 -16.93
N PHE A 132 21.55 -10.18 -17.09
CA PHE A 132 22.00 -9.30 -18.17
C PHE A 132 23.07 -8.40 -17.56
N GLY A 133 24.32 -8.75 -17.87
CA GLY A 133 25.50 -8.09 -17.35
C GLY A 133 25.50 -6.58 -17.57
N ASP A 134 26.16 -5.92 -16.61
CA ASP A 134 26.50 -4.50 -16.57
C ASP A 134 26.74 -3.90 -17.96
N THR A 135 25.76 -3.13 -18.44
CA THR A 135 26.00 -2.21 -19.55
C THR A 135 26.36 -0.85 -18.94
N PRO A 136 27.56 -0.29 -19.21
CA PRO A 136 27.98 0.95 -18.58
C PRO A 136 27.07 2.09 -19.02
N ILE A 137 26.52 2.82 -18.03
CA ILE A 137 25.80 4.07 -18.23
C ILE A 137 26.76 5.06 -18.90
N GLN A 138 26.45 5.45 -20.14
CA GLN A 138 27.27 6.36 -20.92
C GLN A 138 27.12 7.79 -20.39
N GLU A 139 28.25 8.40 -20.02
CA GLU A 139 28.38 9.72 -19.39
C GLU A 139 27.68 10.86 -20.15
N VAL A 140 26.66 11.39 -19.49
CA VAL A 140 26.39 12.80 -19.16
C VAL A 140 27.32 13.86 -19.79
N GLY A 141 27.04 14.24 -21.05
CA GLY A 141 27.58 15.45 -21.69
C GLY A 141 26.54 16.54 -21.97
N LEU A 142 25.24 16.22 -21.87
CA LEU A 142 24.13 17.11 -22.25
C LEU A 142 23.33 17.67 -21.06
N ILE A 143 23.54 17.15 -19.86
CA ILE A 143 22.71 17.49 -18.69
C ILE A 143 23.02 18.89 -18.16
N SER A 144 24.28 19.33 -18.16
CA SER A 144 24.73 20.54 -17.44
C SER A 144 24.05 21.85 -17.89
N ASN A 145 23.72 21.99 -19.17
CA ASN A 145 23.09 23.21 -19.69
C ASN A 145 21.56 23.20 -19.54
N LEU A 146 20.92 22.03 -19.52
CA LEU A 146 19.49 21.89 -19.24
C LEU A 146 19.19 21.99 -17.74
N THR A 147 20.12 21.57 -16.87
CA THR A 147 19.93 21.64 -15.41
C THR A 147 19.85 23.07 -14.89
N LEU A 148 20.54 24.02 -15.52
CA LEU A 148 20.60 25.41 -15.04
C LEU A 148 19.26 26.15 -15.22
N GLU A 149 18.62 26.04 -16.39
CA GLU A 149 17.31 26.67 -16.65
C GLU A 149 16.15 25.96 -15.92
N ILE A 150 16.21 24.63 -15.77
CA ILE A 150 15.20 23.88 -15.02
C ILE A 150 15.37 24.09 -13.50
N SER A 151 16.60 24.22 -12.97
CA SER A 151 16.82 24.45 -11.53
C SER A 151 16.20 25.75 -11.01
N GLN A 152 16.02 26.76 -11.86
CA GLN A 152 15.38 28.02 -11.48
C GLN A 152 13.85 27.94 -11.32
N ARG A 153 13.22 26.84 -11.76
CA ARG A 153 11.77 26.61 -11.59
C ARG A 153 11.42 25.81 -10.35
N PHE A 154 12.37 25.05 -9.82
CA PHE A 154 12.15 24.23 -8.65
C PHE A 154 12.41 25.01 -7.37
N HIS A 155 11.47 24.90 -6.45
CA HIS A 155 11.73 25.18 -5.06
C HIS A 155 11.93 23.87 -4.32
N THR A 156 12.96 23.85 -3.49
CA THR A 156 13.25 22.74 -2.59
C THR A 156 13.41 23.31 -1.20
N SER A 157 12.82 22.65 -0.22
CA SER A 157 13.06 22.93 1.20
C SER A 157 13.49 21.65 1.87
N LYS A 158 14.39 21.80 2.84
CA LYS A 158 14.92 20.69 3.62
C LYS A 158 14.89 21.05 5.09
N SER A 159 14.49 20.07 5.89
CA SER A 159 14.68 20.10 7.34
C SER A 159 15.36 18.80 7.76
N LYS A 160 16.31 18.84 8.70
CA LYS A 160 16.95 17.64 9.27
C LYS A 160 16.90 17.71 10.78
N LYS A 161 16.52 16.60 11.39
CA LYS A 161 16.57 16.39 12.84
C LYS A 161 17.06 14.97 13.09
N ASP A 162 18.21 14.87 13.73
CA ASP A 162 18.90 13.60 14.00
C ASP A 162 19.09 12.80 12.68
N ASP A 163 18.70 11.52 12.65
CA ASP A 163 18.84 10.63 11.49
C ASP A 163 17.68 10.73 10.49
N ILE A 164 16.77 11.69 10.66
CA ILE A 164 15.58 11.87 9.84
C ILE A 164 15.61 13.27 9.22
N PHE A 165 15.26 13.35 7.95
CA PHE A 165 15.13 14.62 7.25
C PHE A 165 13.94 14.61 6.30
N SER A 166 13.35 15.78 6.08
CA SER A 166 12.34 15.96 5.05
C SER A 166 12.91 16.70 3.85
N ILE A 167 12.48 16.30 2.66
CA ILE A 167 12.70 17.04 1.42
C ILE A 167 11.33 17.34 0.85
N SER A 168 11.04 18.62 0.64
CA SER A 168 9.86 19.04 -0.13
C SER A 168 10.30 19.67 -1.45
N CYS A 169 9.60 19.38 -2.54
CA CYS A 169 9.84 19.95 -3.85
C CYS A 169 8.53 20.32 -4.55
N TRP A 170 8.54 21.49 -5.19
CA TRP A 170 7.45 21.98 -6.03
C TRP A 170 7.99 22.91 -7.11
N LEU A 171 7.15 23.19 -8.11
CA LEU A 171 7.46 24.12 -9.19
C LEU A 171 6.80 25.49 -8.92
N HIS A 172 7.44 26.58 -9.38
CA HIS A 172 6.80 27.89 -9.43
C HIS A 172 5.85 27.97 -10.64
N ASP A 173 4.62 28.44 -10.46
CA ASP A 173 3.69 28.69 -11.55
C ASP A 173 4.18 29.90 -12.37
N ALA A 174 4.56 29.66 -13.61
CA ALA A 174 4.96 30.71 -14.54
C ALA A 174 3.88 31.01 -15.59
N CYS A 175 2.58 30.75 -15.37
CA CYS A 175 1.50 31.21 -16.26
C CYS A 175 1.71 30.87 -17.76
N ARG A 176 2.54 29.88 -18.10
CA ARG A 176 3.09 29.65 -19.46
C ARG A 176 3.46 28.20 -19.79
N THR A 177 3.11 27.24 -18.96
CA THR A 177 3.16 25.83 -19.38
C THR A 177 1.74 25.31 -19.34
N SER A 178 1.22 24.98 -20.51
CA SER A 178 0.05 24.11 -20.70
C SER A 178 0.31 22.68 -20.21
N GLY A 179 1.27 22.48 -19.30
CA GLY A 179 1.78 21.19 -18.89
C GLY A 179 0.72 20.47 -18.06
N GLU A 180 0.51 19.20 -18.38
CA GLU A 180 -0.37 18.32 -17.63
C GLU A 180 0.24 18.04 -16.25
N LEU A 181 -0.58 17.68 -15.24
CA LEU A 181 -0.10 17.33 -13.89
C LEU A 181 1.06 16.33 -13.94
N GLN A 182 1.02 15.41 -14.90
CA GLN A 182 2.01 14.37 -15.10
C GLN A 182 3.41 14.93 -15.36
N GLU A 183 3.54 15.97 -16.18
CA GLU A 183 4.84 16.59 -16.50
C GLU A 183 5.43 17.26 -15.26
N ASP A 184 4.61 18.03 -14.52
CA ASP A 184 5.02 18.68 -13.28
C ASP A 184 5.47 17.64 -12.24
N LEU A 185 4.68 16.58 -12.06
CA LEU A 185 4.95 15.53 -11.08
C LEU A 185 6.18 14.70 -11.46
N GLU A 186 6.36 14.37 -12.75
CA GLU A 186 7.54 13.65 -13.24
C GLU A 186 8.81 14.46 -12.98
N ALA A 187 8.79 15.75 -13.32
CA ALA A 187 9.91 16.66 -13.07
C ALA A 187 10.24 16.77 -11.57
N ILE A 188 9.22 16.86 -10.71
CA ILE A 188 9.38 16.90 -9.25
C ILE A 188 9.97 15.59 -8.73
N LEU A 189 9.46 14.43 -9.16
CA LEU A 189 9.94 13.12 -8.72
C LEU A 189 11.38 12.86 -9.15
N MET A 190 11.76 13.23 -10.38
CA MET A 190 13.16 13.21 -10.83
C MET A 190 14.04 14.08 -9.94
N LYS A 191 13.56 15.28 -9.57
CA LYS A 191 14.32 16.18 -8.68
C LYS A 191 14.49 15.60 -7.28
N ILE A 192 13.47 14.96 -6.72
CA ILE A 192 13.57 14.26 -5.44
C ILE A 192 14.56 13.10 -5.52
N GLU A 193 14.50 12.27 -6.57
CA GLU A 193 15.42 11.15 -6.75
C GLU A 193 16.89 11.61 -6.82
N LEU A 194 17.17 12.70 -7.54
CA LEU A 194 18.50 13.32 -7.57
C LEU A 194 18.95 13.82 -6.19
N LEU A 195 18.05 14.43 -5.42
CA LEU A 195 18.37 14.89 -4.05
C LEU A 195 18.61 13.70 -3.11
N LEU A 196 17.85 12.61 -3.23
CA LEU A 196 18.09 11.41 -2.45
C LEU A 196 19.50 10.87 -2.72
N VAL A 197 19.92 10.79 -3.98
CA VAL A 197 21.29 10.38 -4.37
C VAL A 197 22.35 11.32 -3.79
N GLU A 198 22.13 12.63 -3.81
CA GLU A 198 23.04 13.62 -3.19
C GLU A 198 23.26 13.36 -1.69
N TYR A 199 22.26 12.80 -1.01
CA TYR A 199 22.34 12.41 0.40
C TYR A 199 22.72 10.94 0.63
N ASN A 200 23.24 10.25 -0.39
CA ASN A 200 23.53 8.81 -0.35
C ASN A 200 22.32 7.94 0.04
N CYS A 201 21.12 8.41 -0.29
CA CYS A 201 19.84 7.74 -0.05
C CYS A 201 19.21 7.30 -1.38
N SER A 202 18.17 6.48 -1.29
CA SER A 202 17.30 6.11 -2.42
C SER A 202 15.84 6.10 -1.97
N TRP A 203 14.91 5.72 -2.85
CA TRP A 203 13.49 5.53 -2.49
C TRP A 203 13.30 4.52 -1.36
N GLU A 204 14.22 3.56 -1.21
CA GLU A 204 14.22 2.61 -0.09
C GLU A 204 14.33 3.31 1.28
N SER A 205 15.04 4.43 1.36
CA SER A 205 15.22 5.22 2.59
C SER A 205 14.01 6.10 2.94
N VAL A 206 13.01 6.19 2.04
CA VAL A 206 11.81 6.99 2.26
C VAL A 206 10.86 6.24 3.19
N LEU A 207 10.44 6.92 4.24
CA LEU A 207 9.52 6.39 5.26
C LEU A 207 8.07 6.78 4.98
N TYR A 208 7.86 8.01 4.55
CA TYR A 208 6.52 8.59 4.39
C TYR A 208 6.50 9.65 3.29
N ILE A 209 5.37 9.77 2.58
CA ILE A 209 5.17 10.70 1.47
C ILE A 209 3.89 11.52 1.68
N HIS A 210 4.01 12.83 1.53
CA HIS A 210 2.89 13.72 1.26
C HIS A 210 2.90 14.12 -0.21
N LEU A 211 1.85 13.74 -0.94
CA LEU A 211 1.59 14.20 -2.29
C LEU A 211 0.41 15.19 -2.25
N TYR A 212 0.66 16.45 -2.58
CA TYR A 212 -0.41 17.42 -2.80
C TYR A 212 -0.59 17.67 -4.28
N VAL A 213 -1.85 17.64 -4.73
CA VAL A 213 -2.23 17.93 -6.11
C VAL A 213 -3.12 19.17 -6.16
N ALA A 214 -3.09 19.90 -7.27
CA ALA A 214 -3.93 21.09 -7.45
C ALA A 214 -5.39 20.75 -7.76
N ASN A 215 -5.68 19.53 -8.23
CA ASN A 215 -7.02 19.06 -8.57
C ASN A 215 -7.08 17.53 -8.41
N MET A 216 -8.01 17.02 -7.61
CA MET A 216 -8.18 15.60 -7.33
C MET A 216 -8.73 14.81 -8.53
N ASN A 217 -9.36 15.46 -9.51
CA ASN A 217 -9.76 14.82 -10.76
C ASN A 217 -8.56 14.25 -11.54
N ASP A 218 -7.36 14.78 -11.30
CA ASP A 218 -6.12 14.31 -11.92
C ASP A 218 -5.45 13.17 -11.12
N PHE A 219 -6.11 12.61 -10.09
CA PHE A 219 -5.54 11.58 -9.21
C PHE A 219 -5.05 10.34 -9.99
N SER A 220 -5.82 9.87 -10.97
CA SER A 220 -5.42 8.72 -11.80
C SER A 220 -4.12 9.01 -12.56
N ALA A 221 -4.01 10.20 -13.14
CA ALA A 221 -2.82 10.63 -13.87
C ALA A 221 -1.62 10.79 -12.93
N ALA A 222 -1.84 11.32 -11.72
CA ALA A 222 -0.82 11.43 -10.67
C ALA A 222 -0.29 10.05 -10.26
N ASN A 223 -1.19 9.07 -10.08
CA ASN A 223 -0.83 7.73 -9.68
C ASN A 223 -0.03 7.01 -10.77
N GLU A 224 -0.43 7.16 -12.04
CA GLU A 224 0.31 6.62 -13.19
C GLU A 224 1.74 7.18 -13.27
N THR A 225 1.95 8.46 -12.99
CA THR A 225 3.31 9.02 -12.93
C THR A 225 4.06 8.51 -11.69
N TYR A 226 3.41 8.45 -10.54
CA TYR A 226 4.01 8.02 -9.28
C TYR A 226 4.56 6.57 -9.35
N VAL A 227 3.81 5.64 -9.97
CA VAL A 227 4.22 4.22 -10.05
C VAL A 227 5.49 4.00 -10.86
N LYS A 228 5.85 4.94 -11.76
CA LYS A 228 7.09 4.87 -12.55
C LYS A 228 8.35 5.13 -11.71
N PHE A 229 8.20 5.84 -10.60
CA PHE A 229 9.33 6.23 -9.74
C PHE A 229 9.49 5.36 -8.51
N ILE A 230 8.38 5.00 -7.88
CA ILE A 230 8.38 4.23 -6.63
C ILE A 230 7.87 2.85 -6.97
N THR A 231 8.81 1.90 -7.07
CA THR A 231 8.53 0.50 -7.40
C THR A 231 9.00 -0.39 -6.26
N GLN A 232 8.53 -1.63 -6.24
CA GLN A 232 8.99 -2.63 -5.28
C GLN A 232 10.48 -2.94 -5.46
N GLU A 233 11.00 -2.90 -6.70
CA GLU A 233 12.42 -3.04 -7.01
C GLU A 233 13.28 -1.94 -6.35
N LYS A 234 12.83 -0.68 -6.44
CA LYS A 234 13.50 0.48 -5.83
C LYS A 234 13.32 0.54 -4.31
N CYS A 235 12.34 -0.18 -3.77
CA CYS A 235 11.94 -0.19 -2.35
C CYS A 235 11.85 -1.62 -1.81
N ARG A 236 12.96 -2.35 -1.80
CA ARG A 236 13.01 -3.77 -1.40
C ARG A 236 12.47 -4.01 0.01
N SER A 237 12.81 -3.12 0.94
CA SER A 237 12.31 -3.13 2.32
C SER A 237 10.85 -2.63 2.47
N GLY A 238 10.09 -2.53 1.36
CA GLY A 238 8.71 -2.05 1.31
C GLY A 238 8.57 -0.60 0.85
N VAL A 239 7.47 -0.33 0.15
CA VAL A 239 7.10 1.01 -0.34
C VAL A 239 6.66 1.91 0.83
N PRO A 240 6.92 3.23 0.78
CA PRO A 240 6.59 4.14 1.86
C PRO A 240 5.08 4.33 2.03
N SER A 241 4.68 4.71 3.23
CA SER A 241 3.32 5.14 3.49
C SER A 241 3.06 6.51 2.87
N ARG A 242 1.83 6.78 2.44
CA ARG A 242 1.50 7.96 1.62
C ARG A 242 0.16 8.56 2.00
N SER A 243 0.08 9.89 1.96
CA SER A 243 -1.21 10.59 1.88
C SER A 243 -1.25 11.50 0.65
N THR A 244 -2.36 11.47 -0.06
CA THR A 244 -2.61 12.32 -1.23
C THR A 244 -3.81 13.22 -0.98
N ILE A 245 -3.64 14.53 -1.09
CA ILE A 245 -4.66 15.54 -0.74
C ILE A 245 -4.69 16.66 -1.79
N GLU A 246 -5.87 17.21 -2.10
CA GLU A 246 -5.97 18.41 -2.92
C GLU A 246 -5.61 19.65 -2.10
N LEU A 247 -4.79 20.54 -2.65
CA LEU A 247 -4.53 21.86 -2.08
C LEU A 247 -4.70 22.94 -3.14
N PRO A 248 -5.03 24.19 -2.75
CA PRO A 248 -5.17 25.31 -3.68
C PRO A 248 -3.81 25.83 -4.20
N LEU A 249 -2.97 24.93 -4.74
CA LEU A 249 -1.58 25.18 -5.15
C LEU A 249 -1.49 26.32 -6.18
N SER A 250 -2.36 26.30 -7.20
CA SER A 250 -2.39 27.34 -8.23
C SER A 250 -2.76 28.72 -7.70
N GLN A 251 -3.54 28.80 -6.61
CA GLN A 251 -3.95 30.08 -6.02
C GLN A 251 -2.79 30.77 -5.29
N ILE A 252 -1.79 29.99 -4.84
CA ILE A 252 -0.60 30.49 -4.15
C ILE A 252 0.63 30.56 -5.08
N GLY A 253 0.44 30.38 -6.39
CA GLY A 253 1.49 30.46 -7.41
C GLY A 253 2.41 29.24 -7.47
N PHE A 254 1.96 28.09 -6.98
CA PHE A 254 2.68 26.82 -7.12
C PHE A 254 2.20 26.09 -8.38
N GLY A 255 3.05 25.21 -8.91
CA GLY A 255 2.70 24.28 -9.98
C GLY A 255 1.62 23.28 -9.54
N LYS A 256 1.27 22.33 -10.42
CA LYS A 256 0.12 21.45 -10.20
C LYS A 256 0.34 20.37 -9.13
N ALA A 257 1.58 20.17 -8.70
CA ALA A 257 1.95 19.22 -7.65
C ALA A 257 2.95 19.82 -6.65
N TYR A 258 2.86 19.35 -5.41
CA TYR A 258 3.86 19.54 -4.37
C TYR A 258 4.13 18.18 -3.74
N PHE A 259 5.40 17.83 -3.59
CA PHE A 259 5.82 16.53 -3.09
C PHE A 259 6.73 16.69 -1.89
N GLU A 260 6.42 16.02 -0.79
CA GLU A 260 7.27 15.96 0.40
C GLU A 260 7.55 14.51 0.76
N VAL A 261 8.82 14.22 1.01
CA VAL A 261 9.30 12.91 1.48
C VAL A 261 9.94 13.06 2.85
N LEU A 262 9.62 12.13 3.74
CA LEU A 262 10.35 11.91 4.98
C LEU A 262 11.33 10.77 4.75
N VAL A 263 12.60 11.02 5.03
CA VAL A 263 13.72 10.11 4.72
C VAL A 263 14.49 9.83 5.99
N SER A 264 14.98 8.60 6.16
CA SER A 264 15.97 8.28 7.18
C SER A 264 17.30 7.84 6.58
N ASP A 265 18.38 8.24 7.25
CA ASP A 265 19.73 7.73 6.96
C ASP A 265 19.82 6.21 7.27
N ASP A 266 18.95 5.69 8.13
CA ASP A 266 18.83 4.28 8.50
C ASP A 266 17.74 3.58 7.67
N LYS A 267 18.12 2.53 6.95
CA LYS A 267 17.23 1.79 6.03
C LYS A 267 16.29 0.82 6.73
N THR A 268 16.38 0.63 8.04
CA THR A 268 15.53 -0.31 8.75
C THR A 268 14.08 0.20 8.81
N LYS A 269 13.16 -0.49 8.14
CA LYS A 269 11.73 -0.19 8.25
C LYS A 269 10.91 -1.46 8.07
N ASN A 270 9.79 -1.52 8.78
CA ASN A 270 8.79 -2.57 8.63
C ASN A 270 7.53 -1.95 8.02
N VAL A 271 6.97 -2.58 7.02
CA VAL A 271 5.91 -1.99 6.20
C VAL A 271 4.69 -2.91 6.19
N LEU A 272 3.50 -2.36 6.41
CA LEU A 272 2.24 -3.04 6.15
C LEU A 272 1.75 -2.61 4.77
N HIS A 273 1.78 -3.53 3.81
CA HIS A 273 1.34 -3.30 2.44
C HIS A 273 0.28 -4.35 2.06
N VAL A 274 -0.99 -3.98 2.16
CA VAL A 274 -2.12 -4.84 1.79
C VAL A 274 -2.41 -4.69 0.31
N GLN A 275 -2.14 -5.75 -0.47
CA GLN A 275 -2.25 -5.77 -1.93
C GLN A 275 -3.53 -6.48 -2.45
N SER A 276 -4.33 -7.06 -1.55
CA SER A 276 -5.53 -7.80 -1.90
C SER A 276 -6.69 -7.45 -0.96
N ILE A 277 -7.89 -7.95 -1.29
CA ILE A 277 -9.09 -7.74 -0.48
C ILE A 277 -8.83 -8.25 0.94
N SER A 278 -9.06 -7.37 1.93
CA SER A 278 -8.83 -7.64 3.34
C SER A 278 -10.00 -7.11 4.17
N CYS A 279 -10.32 -7.80 5.25
CA CYS A 279 -11.31 -7.34 6.23
C CYS A 279 -10.74 -6.33 7.23
N CYS A 280 -9.41 -6.19 7.30
CA CYS A 280 -8.75 -5.36 8.30
C CYS A 280 -8.33 -3.98 7.78
N ALA A 281 -8.02 -3.85 6.49
CA ALA A 281 -7.61 -2.58 5.90
C ALA A 281 -7.87 -2.54 4.38
N PRO A 282 -8.23 -1.39 3.79
CA PRO A 282 -8.44 -1.28 2.34
C PRO A 282 -7.15 -1.58 1.58
N SER A 283 -7.27 -2.20 0.40
CA SER A 283 -6.11 -2.52 -0.43
C SER A 283 -5.45 -1.27 -1.02
N CYS A 284 -4.13 -1.25 -1.09
CA CYS A 284 -3.37 -0.17 -1.72
C CYS A 284 -3.56 -0.20 -3.24
N ILE A 285 -4.09 0.88 -3.81
CA ILE A 285 -4.07 1.12 -5.26
C ILE A 285 -2.76 1.82 -5.63
N GLY A 286 -1.79 1.04 -6.13
CA GLY A 286 -0.45 1.50 -6.46
C GLY A 286 0.57 1.35 -5.32
N PRO A 287 1.85 1.67 -5.57
CA PRO A 287 2.99 1.35 -4.70
C PRO A 287 3.10 2.32 -3.51
N TYR A 288 2.20 2.16 -2.55
CA TYR A 288 2.29 2.76 -1.22
C TYR A 288 1.88 1.73 -0.17
N SER A 289 2.17 2.01 1.10
CA SER A 289 1.79 1.14 2.21
C SER A 289 0.80 1.81 3.16
N GLN A 290 0.00 1.01 3.88
CA GLN A 290 -0.90 1.51 4.92
C GLN A 290 -0.11 2.14 6.06
N ALA A 291 1.04 1.57 6.41
CA ALA A 291 1.94 2.13 7.40
C ALA A 291 3.39 1.68 7.23
N THR A 292 4.30 2.52 7.72
CA THR A 292 5.74 2.28 7.78
C THR A 292 6.21 2.50 9.22
N LEU A 293 6.66 1.44 9.88
CA LEU A 293 7.30 1.49 11.19
C LEU A 293 8.81 1.66 11.00
N HIS A 294 9.36 2.75 11.51
CA HIS A 294 10.79 2.97 11.60
C HIS A 294 11.18 3.23 13.04
N LYS A 295 12.11 2.40 13.56
CA LYS A 295 12.47 2.38 14.99
C LYS A 295 11.19 2.21 15.84
N ASN A 296 10.79 3.25 16.56
CA ASN A 296 9.61 3.25 17.45
C ASN A 296 8.47 4.16 16.97
N VAL A 297 8.55 4.67 15.73
CA VAL A 297 7.54 5.60 15.19
C VAL A 297 6.84 4.94 14.00
N LEU A 298 5.52 4.83 14.09
CA LEU A 298 4.66 4.33 13.03
C LEU A 298 4.13 5.51 12.21
N TYR A 299 4.55 5.59 10.95
CA TYR A 299 4.05 6.54 9.96
C TYR A 299 2.88 5.90 9.23
N MET A 300 1.70 6.48 9.33
CA MET A 300 0.48 5.91 8.75
C MET A 300 0.06 6.70 7.50
N ALA A 301 -0.30 5.98 6.44
CA ALA A 301 -0.92 6.56 5.25
C ALA A 301 -2.28 7.17 5.57
N GLY A 302 -2.78 8.01 4.67
CA GLY A 302 -4.13 8.57 4.75
C GLY A 302 -5.16 7.45 4.73
N GLN A 303 -5.89 7.29 5.84
CA GLN A 303 -6.95 6.30 5.94
C GLN A 303 -8.28 6.94 5.54
N LEU A 304 -8.94 6.36 4.52
CA LEU A 304 -10.26 6.80 4.07
C LEU A 304 -11.37 6.07 4.83
N GLY A 305 -12.55 6.70 4.87
CA GLY A 305 -13.77 6.17 5.46
C GLY A 305 -14.48 5.12 4.59
N VAL A 306 -13.71 4.21 4.00
CA VAL A 306 -14.20 3.14 3.13
C VAL A 306 -14.31 1.83 3.89
N ASP A 307 -15.24 0.97 3.47
CA ASP A 307 -15.32 -0.41 3.93
C ASP A 307 -14.20 -1.25 3.30
N PRO A 308 -13.28 -1.87 4.08
CA PRO A 308 -12.09 -2.55 3.53
C PRO A 308 -12.36 -3.61 2.46
N PRO A 309 -13.37 -4.49 2.58
CA PRO A 309 -13.65 -5.50 1.56
C PRO A 309 -14.24 -4.93 0.26
N THR A 310 -15.03 -3.85 0.33
CA THR A 310 -15.74 -3.31 -0.84
C THR A 310 -15.10 -2.05 -1.44
N ILE A 311 -14.24 -1.36 -0.69
CA ILE A 311 -13.61 -0.07 -1.03
C ILE A 311 -14.65 1.05 -1.26
N LEU A 312 -15.91 0.83 -0.87
CA LEU A 312 -16.96 1.83 -0.98
C LEU A 312 -16.96 2.73 0.26
N LEU A 313 -17.18 4.04 0.06
CA LEU A 313 -17.40 4.98 1.15
C LEU A 313 -18.61 4.57 1.99
N PHE A 314 -18.49 4.72 3.30
CA PHE A 314 -19.55 4.32 4.21
C PHE A 314 -20.80 5.20 4.05
N ASN A 315 -21.95 4.57 3.84
CA ASN A 315 -23.23 5.28 3.74
C ASN A 315 -23.61 5.88 5.09
N GLY A 316 -23.94 7.18 5.12
CA GLY A 316 -24.29 7.89 6.36
C GLY A 316 -23.70 9.30 6.43
N GLY A 317 -22.79 9.62 5.51
CA GLY A 317 -22.20 10.95 5.36
C GLY A 317 -20.91 11.14 6.17
N PRO A 318 -20.40 12.37 6.20
CA PRO A 318 -19.03 12.68 6.61
C PRO A 318 -18.63 12.23 8.01
N ALA A 319 -19.57 12.22 8.96
CA ALA A 319 -19.32 11.75 10.32
C ALA A 319 -19.13 10.22 10.39
N PHE A 320 -19.87 9.46 9.57
CA PHE A 320 -19.69 8.01 9.49
C PHE A 320 -18.41 7.66 8.75
N GLU A 321 -18.08 8.41 7.69
CA GLU A 321 -16.80 8.27 7.00
C GLU A 321 -15.61 8.52 7.94
N LEU A 322 -15.67 9.56 8.78
CA LEU A 322 -14.61 9.81 9.77
C LEU A 322 -14.52 8.67 10.80
N GLN A 323 -15.65 8.18 11.31
CA GLN A 323 -15.66 7.04 12.23
C GLN A 323 -15.01 5.80 11.58
N GLN A 324 -15.37 5.49 10.34
CA GLN A 324 -14.79 4.37 9.61
C GLN A 324 -13.28 4.58 9.33
N ALA A 325 -12.85 5.80 9.00
CA ALA A 325 -11.44 6.11 8.81
C ALA A 325 -10.62 5.89 10.10
N LEU A 326 -11.19 6.22 11.26
CA LEU A 326 -10.58 5.96 12.57
C LEU A 326 -10.52 4.46 12.88
N GLU A 327 -11.56 3.70 12.56
CA GLU A 327 -11.59 2.23 12.72
C GLU A 327 -10.54 1.55 11.82
N ASN A 328 -10.45 1.97 10.55
CA ASN A 328 -9.42 1.52 9.61
C ASN A 328 -8.01 1.85 10.15
N SER A 329 -7.83 3.05 10.71
CA SER A 329 -6.56 3.45 11.34
C SER A 329 -6.21 2.58 12.55
N GLU A 330 -7.17 2.31 13.43
CA GLU A 330 -6.96 1.44 14.60
C GLU A 330 -6.59 0.01 14.17
N ALA A 331 -7.26 -0.53 13.15
CA ALA A 331 -6.95 -1.85 12.61
C ALA A 331 -5.52 -1.94 12.04
N VAL A 332 -5.09 -0.93 11.28
CA VAL A 332 -3.71 -0.83 10.79
C VAL A 332 -2.71 -0.72 11.94
N ALA A 333 -3.00 0.10 12.96
CA ALA A 333 -2.12 0.23 14.13
C ALA A 333 -2.00 -1.07 14.94
N ASN A 334 -3.08 -1.84 15.05
CA ASN A 334 -3.10 -3.13 15.73
C ASN A 334 -2.15 -4.16 15.09
N CYS A 335 -1.94 -4.10 13.76
CA CYS A 335 -0.94 -4.95 13.08
C CYS A 335 0.49 -4.73 13.59
N PHE A 336 0.76 -3.60 14.24
CA PHE A 336 2.06 -3.26 14.83
C PHE A 336 2.04 -3.31 16.37
N ASN A 337 1.09 -4.02 16.98
CA ASN A 337 0.88 -4.04 18.44
C ASN A 337 0.73 -2.63 19.04
N SER A 338 0.16 -1.71 18.27
CA SER A 338 -0.07 -0.31 18.64
C SER A 338 -1.58 0.01 18.61
N SER A 339 -1.93 1.23 19.01
CA SER A 339 -3.32 1.72 18.98
C SER A 339 -3.30 3.23 18.86
N ILE A 340 -4.11 3.78 17.94
CA ILE A 340 -4.21 5.23 17.76
C ILE A 340 -4.87 5.90 18.95
N SER A 341 -5.68 5.17 19.72
CA SER A 341 -6.33 5.70 20.92
C SER A 341 -5.37 5.98 22.09
N THR A 342 -4.26 5.23 22.16
CA THR A 342 -3.31 5.28 23.29
C THR A 342 -1.93 5.80 22.93
N ARG A 343 -1.50 5.67 21.66
CA ARG A 343 -0.12 5.93 21.22
C ARG A 343 -0.01 6.96 20.09
N ALA A 344 -1.11 7.55 19.62
CA ALA A 344 -1.04 8.59 18.62
C ALA A 344 -0.29 9.82 19.15
N LEU A 345 0.66 10.32 18.35
CA LEU A 345 1.40 11.56 18.63
C LEU A 345 0.75 12.75 17.91
N LEU A 346 0.35 12.53 16.65
CA LEU A 346 -0.27 13.51 15.77
C LEU A 346 -1.33 12.82 14.93
N LEU A 347 -2.52 13.42 14.86
CA LEU A 347 -3.59 13.05 13.94
C LEU A 347 -3.95 14.27 13.09
N VAL A 348 -3.86 14.13 11.77
CA VAL A 348 -4.31 15.16 10.83
C VAL A 348 -5.56 14.65 10.14
N ILE A 349 -6.67 15.33 10.37
CA ILE A 349 -7.98 15.01 9.81
C ILE A 349 -8.26 16.02 8.71
N TYR A 350 -8.20 15.55 7.47
CA TYR A 350 -8.56 16.35 6.31
C TYR A 350 -10.07 16.25 6.06
N CYS A 351 -10.70 17.37 5.73
CA CYS A 351 -12.13 17.48 5.50
C CYS A 351 -12.39 18.31 4.25
N SER A 352 -13.23 17.82 3.34
CA SER A 352 -13.55 18.58 2.12
C SER A 352 -14.24 19.90 2.44
N GLU A 353 -13.95 20.95 1.66
CA GLU A 353 -14.61 22.24 1.74
C GLU A 353 -16.09 22.19 1.33
N SER A 354 -16.49 21.16 0.59
CA SER A 354 -17.88 20.89 0.18
C SER A 354 -18.82 20.63 1.37
N LEU A 355 -18.28 20.32 2.55
CA LEU A 355 -19.06 20.06 3.76
C LEU A 355 -19.85 21.27 4.22
N ASN A 356 -21.13 21.06 4.52
CA ASN A 356 -21.99 22.10 5.08
C ASN A 356 -21.73 22.34 6.58
N SER A 357 -22.27 23.43 7.14
CA SER A 357 -22.00 23.82 8.53
C SER A 357 -22.44 22.76 9.55
N SER A 358 -23.56 22.07 9.31
CA SER A 358 -24.03 21.00 10.22
C SER A 358 -23.12 19.77 10.21
N GLU A 359 -22.59 19.39 9.04
CA GLU A 359 -21.64 18.28 8.91
C GLU A 359 -20.32 18.61 9.60
N ARG A 360 -19.80 19.83 9.41
CA ARG A 360 -18.59 20.30 10.10
C ARG A 360 -18.76 20.23 11.62
N ILE A 361 -19.88 20.73 12.15
CA ILE A 361 -20.19 20.64 13.58
C ILE A 361 -20.26 19.17 14.04
N SER A 362 -20.85 18.28 13.24
CA SER A 362 -20.94 16.85 13.58
C SER A 362 -19.56 16.18 13.65
N ILE A 363 -18.66 16.49 12.71
CA ILE A 363 -17.27 16.05 12.71
C ILE A 363 -16.51 16.62 13.91
N GLU A 364 -16.72 17.90 14.23
CA GLU A 364 -16.11 18.50 15.42
C GLU A 364 -16.61 17.89 16.72
N HIS A 365 -17.88 17.49 16.81
CA HIS A 365 -18.38 16.74 17.96
C HIS A 365 -17.77 15.35 18.08
N GLN A 366 -17.29 14.76 16.98
CA GLN A 366 -16.49 13.53 17.03
C GLN A 366 -15.05 13.75 17.56
N LYS A 367 -14.60 15.00 17.79
CA LYS A 367 -13.38 15.27 18.60
C LYS A 367 -13.45 14.59 19.96
N ASP A 368 -14.64 14.57 20.54
CA ASP A 368 -14.91 13.86 21.81
C ASP A 368 -14.86 12.34 21.62
N VAL A 369 -15.18 11.80 20.45
CA VAL A 369 -15.13 10.35 20.16
C VAL A 369 -13.69 9.87 20.08
N VAL A 370 -12.81 10.56 19.37
CA VAL A 370 -11.36 10.27 19.38
C VAL A 370 -10.80 10.37 20.81
N THR A 371 -11.28 11.36 21.58
CA THR A 371 -10.91 11.52 22.99
C THR A 371 -11.55 10.44 23.90
N LYS A 372 -12.73 9.90 23.55
CA LYS A 372 -13.50 8.89 24.31
C LYS A 372 -13.22 7.46 23.88
N MET A 373 -12.60 7.20 22.73
CA MET A 373 -12.04 5.87 22.39
C MET A 373 -11.13 5.35 23.51
N LYS A 374 -10.56 6.27 24.31
CA LYS A 374 -9.85 6.02 25.58
C LYS A 374 -10.67 5.27 26.65
N LEU A 375 -12.00 5.44 26.71
CA LEU A 375 -12.84 4.95 27.82
C LEU A 375 -13.45 3.56 27.58
N CYS A 376 -13.56 3.12 26.33
CA CYS A 376 -14.20 1.83 26.01
C CYS A 376 -13.26 0.61 26.16
N LEU A 377 -11.95 0.82 26.26
CA LEU A 377 -10.97 -0.25 26.48
C LEU A 377 -10.53 -0.41 27.95
N ASP A 378 -10.87 0.55 28.82
CA ASP A 378 -10.54 0.54 30.26
C ASP A 378 -11.52 -0.28 31.14
N GLY A 379 -12.28 -1.18 30.52
CA GLY A 379 -13.14 -2.15 31.22
C GLY A 379 -12.38 -3.23 32.01
N GLY A 380 -11.04 -3.24 31.97
CA GLY A 380 -10.20 -4.27 32.57
C GLY A 380 -8.97 -3.74 33.30
N SER A 381 -9.07 -3.68 34.63
CA SER A 381 -7.98 -3.49 35.61
C SER A 381 -7.30 -2.11 35.67
N ARG A 382 -7.54 -1.43 36.81
CA ARG A 382 -6.83 -0.22 37.25
C ARG A 382 -5.43 -0.57 37.78
N SER A 383 -4.47 -0.88 36.92
CA SER A 383 -3.06 -0.91 37.35
C SER A 383 -2.13 -0.39 36.27
N ASN A 384 -1.36 0.63 36.64
CA ASN A 384 -0.41 1.43 35.86
C ASN A 384 -1.02 2.44 34.89
N MET A 385 -1.43 3.59 35.44
CA MET A 385 -1.51 4.83 34.64
C MET A 385 -0.11 5.21 34.16
N SER A 386 0.29 4.70 32.99
CA SER A 386 1.29 5.39 32.16
C SER A 386 0.73 6.77 31.83
N GLU A 387 1.54 7.82 31.94
CA GLU A 387 1.18 9.17 31.48
C GLU A 387 0.76 9.09 30.01
N VAL A 388 -0.54 9.15 29.74
CA VAL A 388 -1.09 9.05 28.39
C VAL A 388 -0.85 10.39 27.71
N LEU A 389 0.02 10.40 26.69
CA LEU A 389 0.24 11.56 25.85
C LEU A 389 -1.07 11.91 25.12
N HIS A 390 -1.47 13.18 25.15
CA HIS A 390 -2.56 13.66 24.33
C HIS A 390 -2.05 13.86 22.89
N PRO A 391 -2.61 13.19 21.87
CA PRO A 391 -2.24 13.46 20.49
C PRO A 391 -2.55 14.91 20.15
N VAL A 392 -1.69 15.53 19.35
CA VAL A 392 -2.06 16.76 18.65
C VAL A 392 -3.06 16.36 17.57
N ILE A 393 -4.26 16.95 17.58
CA ILE A 393 -5.28 16.71 16.55
C ILE A 393 -5.45 17.99 15.74
N LEU A 394 -5.19 17.91 14.44
CA LEU A 394 -5.34 19.00 13.49
C LEU A 394 -6.49 18.69 12.54
N TYR A 395 -7.42 19.62 12.42
CA TYR A 395 -8.49 19.57 11.41
C TYR A 395 -8.12 20.55 10.31
N VAL A 396 -8.04 20.04 9.08
CA VAL A 396 -7.64 20.84 7.91
C VAL A 396 -8.75 20.76 6.88
N LEU A 397 -9.29 21.91 6.51
CA LEU A 397 -10.20 22.00 5.37
C LEU A 397 -9.38 22.03 4.09
N VAL A 398 -9.78 21.20 3.13
CA VAL A 398 -9.12 21.06 1.83
C VAL A 398 -10.17 21.04 0.74
N PRO A 399 -9.86 21.51 -0.48
CA PRO A 399 -10.82 21.50 -1.58
C PRO A 399 -11.48 20.13 -1.78
N ASP A 400 -10.67 19.07 -1.89
CA ASP A 400 -11.16 17.71 -2.06
C ASP A 400 -10.21 16.61 -1.56
N LEU A 401 -10.71 15.38 -1.53
CA LEU A 401 -10.02 14.16 -1.09
C LEU A 401 -10.17 13.04 -2.13
N PRO A 402 -9.28 12.03 -2.14
CA PRO A 402 -9.43 10.88 -3.04
C PRO A 402 -10.78 10.17 -2.87
N GLU A 403 -11.32 9.62 -3.95
CA GLU A 403 -12.59 8.86 -4.00
C GLU A 403 -13.85 9.67 -3.63
N ARG A 404 -13.85 11.00 -3.81
CA ARG A 404 -15.02 11.89 -3.62
C ARG A 404 -15.51 12.57 -4.90
#